data_AF-A0A7S1DHL6-F1
#
_entry.id   AF-A0A7S1DHL6-F1
#
_cell.length_a   1.000
_cell.length_b   1.000
_cell.length_c   1.000
_cell.angle_alpha   90.00
_cell.angle_beta   90.00
_cell.angle_gamma   90.00
#
_symmetry.space_group_name_H-M   'P 1'
#
loop_
_entity.id
_entity.type
_entity.pdbx_description
1 polymer ?
#
loop_
_entity_poly.entity_id
_entity_poly.type
_entity_poly.pdbx_seq_one_letter_code
_entity_poly.pdbx_strand_id
1 'polypeptide(L)'
;MGSVRPGTGEPFDLGDKEEAAFATPGGAEEAGRDTVGCEKGGLTYEVSREVLVRGISLCYLAAFCSLFVQLPGLIGSSGILPASSFLETRTAFTLAGVFGTSAWIVDGWLDIMTLCGICLSGLGVLGGASTLSLVACFILYASLVVAGQSFTEGFEGDTLLLEVGLLAALWAPALPSLHGADRPASSMVLLLLRLALFKVLLMGGCAKMFSPDHSWRHLTALHHFYATQALPAPPAWYFAQLPDIVLRLGVALFLAVELCASFLILLAPLRGVRVWIAAAVVSLQAVVAVGGGLGWYHAVVVLLAVSCLLDDAAWGAVLRLRDAGGA
;
A
#
# COMPACT_ATOMS: atom_id res chain seq x y z
N MET A 1 35.76 -67.16 -44.32
CA MET A 1 35.60 -68.42 -43.54
C MET A 1 35.47 -68.02 -42.08
N GLY A 2 34.44 -68.36 -41.32
CA GLY A 2 33.28 -69.21 -41.54
C GLY A 2 32.50 -69.23 -40.23
N SER A 3 31.19 -69.06 -40.33
CA SER A 3 30.18 -69.07 -39.26
C SER A 3 29.95 -70.44 -38.65
N VAL A 4 29.39 -70.48 -37.42
CA VAL A 4 28.32 -71.44 -37.05
C VAL A 4 27.27 -70.73 -36.17
N ARG A 5 25.99 -70.91 -36.51
CA ARG A 5 24.72 -70.46 -35.87
C ARG A 5 24.23 -71.53 -34.84
N PRO A 6 22.94 -71.58 -34.40
CA PRO A 6 21.98 -70.59 -33.87
C PRO A 6 21.38 -71.03 -32.50
N GLY A 7 20.52 -70.20 -31.90
CA GLY A 7 19.56 -70.63 -30.87
C GLY A 7 18.51 -69.54 -30.58
N THR A 8 17.30 -69.75 -31.08
CA THR A 8 16.09 -68.89 -31.03
C THR A 8 15.15 -69.27 -29.88
N GLY A 9 14.43 -68.29 -29.31
CA GLY A 9 13.18 -68.52 -28.55
C GLY A 9 12.88 -67.43 -27.49
N GLU A 10 12.02 -66.47 -27.86
CA GLU A 10 11.55 -65.34 -27.05
C GLU A 10 10.38 -65.69 -26.05
N PRO A 11 9.52 -64.75 -25.57
CA PRO A 11 9.70 -63.79 -24.46
C PRO A 11 8.51 -63.84 -23.47
N PHE A 12 8.53 -63.15 -22.31
CA PHE A 12 7.27 -62.66 -21.71
C PHE A 12 7.48 -61.60 -20.61
N ASP A 13 6.87 -60.44 -20.82
CA ASP A 13 6.63 -59.39 -19.83
C ASP A 13 5.14 -59.43 -19.42
N LEU A 14 4.86 -58.95 -18.21
CA LEU A 14 3.61 -58.40 -17.64
C LEU A 14 3.32 -58.98 -16.25
N GLY A 15 3.25 -58.11 -15.24
CA GLY A 15 2.66 -58.51 -13.96
C GLY A 15 2.84 -57.54 -12.82
N ASP A 16 2.30 -56.34 -13.01
CA ASP A 16 1.87 -55.43 -11.96
C ASP A 16 1.18 -56.14 -10.77
N LYS A 17 1.47 -55.63 -9.57
CA LYS A 17 0.69 -55.66 -8.31
C LYS A 17 1.07 -56.65 -7.19
N GLU A 18 0.95 -56.05 -6.01
CA GLU A 18 0.59 -56.61 -4.70
C GLU A 18 1.70 -56.69 -3.64
N GLU A 19 1.47 -55.90 -2.59
CA GLU A 19 1.77 -56.23 -1.19
C GLU A 19 3.23 -56.24 -0.73
N ALA A 20 3.77 -55.04 -0.50
CA ALA A 20 4.68 -54.85 0.63
C ALA A 20 3.93 -54.05 1.71
N ALA A 21 3.33 -54.82 2.61
CA ALA A 21 2.52 -54.40 3.72
C ALA A 21 3.30 -53.57 4.74
N PHE A 22 2.57 -52.61 5.31
CA PHE A 22 2.62 -52.19 6.70
C PHE A 22 3.41 -53.12 7.65
N ALA A 23 4.50 -52.60 8.23
CA ALA A 23 4.86 -52.82 9.63
C ALA A 23 6.03 -51.91 10.07
N THR A 24 5.70 -50.87 10.83
CA THR A 24 6.48 -50.43 12.01
C THR A 24 5.58 -50.71 13.23
N PRO A 25 6.06 -50.79 14.50
CA PRO A 25 7.19 -50.05 15.07
C PRO A 25 8.02 -50.74 16.18
N GLY A 26 9.07 -50.05 16.63
CA GLY A 26 9.76 -50.23 17.92
C GLY A 26 11.26 -50.48 17.77
N GLY A 27 12.19 -49.70 18.33
CA GLY A 27 12.15 -48.53 19.19
C GLY A 27 13.58 -48.23 19.68
N ALA A 28 13.89 -46.94 19.88
CA ALA A 28 15.04 -46.36 20.60
C ALA A 28 16.46 -46.64 20.07
N GLU A 29 17.14 -45.61 19.53
CA GLU A 29 17.99 -44.71 20.34
C GLU A 29 18.50 -43.55 19.46
N GLU A 30 18.08 -42.33 19.80
CA GLU A 30 18.63 -41.07 19.27
C GLU A 30 19.92 -40.73 20.03
N ALA A 31 20.97 -40.32 19.31
CA ALA A 31 21.98 -39.42 19.87
C ALA A 31 22.68 -38.62 18.76
N GLY A 32 22.20 -37.39 18.56
CA GLY A 32 23.05 -36.21 18.39
C GLY A 32 23.96 -36.17 17.16
N ARG A 33 23.37 -35.93 15.99
CA ARG A 33 24.06 -35.14 14.96
C ARG A 33 23.27 -33.86 14.78
N ASP A 34 23.71 -32.82 15.49
CA ASP A 34 23.26 -31.45 15.31
C ASP A 34 23.51 -31.05 13.86
N THR A 35 22.52 -31.28 13.01
CA THR A 35 22.36 -30.51 11.80
C THR A 35 22.03 -29.11 12.27
N VAL A 36 23.06 -28.28 12.42
CA VAL A 36 22.94 -26.82 12.32
C VAL A 36 22.27 -26.57 10.98
N GLY A 37 20.94 -26.56 11.01
CA GLY A 37 20.12 -26.10 9.92
C GLY A 37 20.53 -24.66 9.69
N CYS A 38 21.30 -24.44 8.62
CA CYS A 38 21.37 -23.15 8.00
C CYS A 38 19.94 -22.85 7.53
N GLU A 39 19.13 -22.26 8.41
CA GLU A 39 17.92 -21.57 8.01
C GLU A 39 18.36 -20.56 6.96
N LYS A 40 18.13 -20.91 5.69
CA LYS A 40 18.11 -19.92 4.62
C LYS A 40 16.99 -18.96 5.00
N GLY A 41 17.32 -17.91 5.73
CA GLY A 41 16.38 -16.90 6.20
C GLY A 41 15.66 -16.31 5.01
N GLY A 42 14.48 -16.84 4.70
CA GLY A 42 13.60 -16.31 3.68
C GLY A 42 13.23 -14.87 4.06
N LEU A 43 13.08 -14.00 3.06
CA LEU A 43 12.53 -12.68 3.29
C LEU A 43 11.03 -12.82 3.61
N THR A 44 10.67 -12.82 4.89
CA THR A 44 9.28 -12.78 5.33
C THR A 44 8.82 -11.31 5.44
N TYR A 45 7.54 -11.06 5.14
CA TYR A 45 6.91 -9.73 5.12
C TYR A 45 5.56 -9.75 5.87
N GLU A 46 5.41 -10.58 6.90
CA GLU A 46 4.16 -10.72 7.62
C GLU A 46 3.84 -9.48 8.43
N VAL A 47 4.84 -8.93 9.13
CA VAL A 47 4.71 -7.69 9.90
C VAL A 47 4.46 -6.52 8.95
N SER A 48 5.21 -6.46 7.86
CA SER A 48 5.05 -5.41 6.85
C SER A 48 3.67 -5.43 6.18
N ARG A 49 3.10 -6.61 5.96
CA ARG A 49 1.72 -6.79 5.48
C ARG A 49 0.71 -6.24 6.46
N GLU A 50 0.82 -6.60 7.73
CA GLU A 50 -0.10 -6.12 8.76
C GLU A 50 -0.05 -4.60 8.93
N VAL A 51 1.16 -4.03 8.91
CA VAL A 51 1.38 -2.58 8.96
C VAL A 51 0.72 -1.89 7.77
N LEU A 52 0.87 -2.43 6.55
CA LEU A 52 0.24 -1.83 5.36
C LEU A 52 -1.27 -1.90 5.48
N VAL A 53 -1.81 -3.08 5.77
CA VAL A 53 -3.24 -3.35 5.79
C VAL A 53 -3.94 -2.47 6.83
N ARG A 54 -3.44 -2.46 8.08
CA ARG A 54 -4.00 -1.59 9.14
C ARG A 54 -3.79 -0.11 8.85
N GLY A 55 -2.63 0.26 8.33
CA GLY A 55 -2.33 1.65 7.98
C GLY A 55 -3.25 2.20 6.88
N ILE A 56 -3.55 1.38 5.87
CA ILE A 56 -4.50 1.73 4.82
C ILE A 56 -5.93 1.77 5.35
N SER A 57 -6.32 0.83 6.22
CA SER A 57 -7.61 0.93 6.92
C SER A 57 -7.73 2.23 7.72
N LEU A 58 -6.66 2.69 8.38
CA LEU A 58 -6.65 3.96 9.09
C LEU A 58 -6.79 5.16 8.13
N CYS A 59 -6.13 5.12 6.97
CA CYS A 59 -6.26 6.15 5.94
C CYS A 59 -7.69 6.22 5.39
N TYR A 60 -8.31 5.07 5.11
CA TYR A 60 -9.72 5.01 4.72
C TYR A 60 -10.63 5.56 5.82
N LEU A 61 -10.40 5.19 7.08
CA LEU A 61 -11.20 5.69 8.21
C LEU A 61 -11.13 7.22 8.29
N ALA A 62 -9.93 7.78 8.22
CA ALA A 62 -9.73 9.24 8.22
C ALA A 62 -10.45 9.90 7.03
N ALA A 63 -10.34 9.31 5.84
CA ALA A 63 -10.98 9.83 4.63
C ALA A 63 -12.51 9.78 4.71
N PHE A 64 -13.11 8.66 5.14
CA PHE A 64 -14.55 8.54 5.30
C PHE A 64 -15.10 9.47 6.40
N CYS A 65 -14.41 9.59 7.53
CA CYS A 65 -14.79 10.55 8.58
C CYS A 65 -14.74 12.00 8.07
N SER A 66 -13.71 12.34 7.29
CA SER A 66 -13.59 13.66 6.67
C SER A 66 -14.73 13.92 5.67
N LEU A 67 -15.02 12.95 4.79
CA LEU A 67 -16.09 13.05 3.81
C LEU A 67 -17.47 13.11 4.46
N PHE A 68 -17.73 12.36 5.52
CA PHE A 68 -19.02 12.38 6.22
C PHE A 68 -19.44 13.81 6.65
N VAL A 69 -18.48 14.63 7.08
CA VAL A 69 -18.76 16.02 7.48
C VAL A 69 -18.87 16.95 6.25
N GLN A 70 -18.12 16.67 5.18
CA GLN A 70 -17.98 17.57 4.02
C GLN A 70 -19.03 17.33 2.92
N LEU A 71 -19.44 16.09 2.69
CA LEU A 71 -20.31 15.70 1.59
C LEU A 71 -21.64 16.45 1.55
N PRO A 72 -22.37 16.67 2.68
CA PRO A 72 -23.63 17.41 2.64
C PRO A 72 -23.48 18.84 2.08
N GLY A 73 -22.36 19.50 2.37
CA GLY A 73 -22.09 20.85 1.88
C GLY A 73 -21.50 20.91 0.47
N LEU A 74 -20.79 19.86 0.04
CA LEU A 74 -20.15 19.81 -1.28
C LEU A 74 -21.09 19.30 -2.35
N ILE A 75 -21.61 18.07 -2.19
CA ILE A 75 -22.34 17.35 -3.23
C ILE A 75 -23.74 16.89 -2.83
N GLY A 76 -24.18 17.22 -1.61
CA GLY A 76 -25.56 17.00 -1.20
C GLY A 76 -26.56 17.80 -2.03
N SER A 77 -27.86 17.53 -1.84
CA SER A 77 -28.96 18.21 -2.54
C SER A 77 -28.93 19.74 -2.46
N SER A 78 -28.41 20.28 -1.34
CA SER A 78 -28.23 21.73 -1.11
C SER A 78 -26.75 22.16 -1.18
N GLY A 79 -25.89 21.29 -1.70
CA GLY A 79 -24.45 21.53 -1.81
C GLY A 79 -24.07 22.42 -2.99
N ILE A 80 -22.78 22.75 -3.07
CA ILE A 80 -22.21 23.58 -4.15
C ILE A 80 -22.39 22.92 -5.52
N LEU A 81 -22.19 21.60 -5.60
CA LEU A 81 -22.28 20.82 -6.84
C LEU A 81 -23.08 19.52 -6.63
N PRO A 82 -24.42 19.58 -6.62
CA PRO A 82 -25.27 18.46 -6.24
C PRO A 82 -25.05 17.20 -7.10
N ALA A 83 -24.77 16.07 -6.45
CA ALA A 83 -24.53 14.79 -7.11
C ALA A 83 -25.74 14.26 -7.88
N SER A 84 -26.96 14.58 -7.46
CA SER A 84 -28.19 14.21 -8.16
C SER A 84 -28.20 14.68 -9.62
N SER A 85 -27.85 15.95 -9.85
CA SER A 85 -27.79 16.53 -11.20
C SER A 85 -26.72 15.88 -12.09
N PHE A 86 -25.59 15.50 -11.49
CA PHE A 86 -24.49 14.83 -12.18
C PHE A 86 -24.86 13.39 -12.57
N LEU A 87 -25.47 12.65 -11.65
CA LEU A 87 -25.88 11.27 -11.88
C LEU A 87 -27.00 11.16 -12.92
N GLU A 88 -27.94 12.12 -12.94
CA GLU A 88 -28.99 12.22 -13.98
C GLU A 88 -28.39 12.25 -15.38
N THR A 89 -27.30 12.99 -15.57
CA THR A 89 -26.63 13.16 -16.86
C THR A 89 -25.84 11.91 -17.28
N ARG A 90 -25.46 11.02 -16.34
CA ARG A 90 -24.70 9.78 -16.58
C ARG A 90 -25.54 8.50 -16.46
N THR A 91 -26.87 8.61 -16.42
CA THR A 91 -27.83 7.51 -16.21
C THR A 91 -27.82 6.40 -17.26
N ALA A 92 -27.17 6.58 -18.42
CA ALA A 92 -27.15 5.56 -19.46
C ALA A 92 -26.40 4.26 -19.08
N PHE A 93 -25.60 4.24 -17.99
CA PHE A 93 -24.76 3.08 -17.66
C PHE A 93 -24.52 2.78 -16.17
N THR A 94 -25.29 3.35 -15.24
CA THR A 94 -25.04 3.19 -13.78
C THR A 94 -26.28 2.75 -12.98
N LEU A 95 -26.06 2.13 -11.81
CA LEU A 95 -27.10 1.72 -10.84
C LEU A 95 -28.08 2.86 -10.46
N ALA A 96 -27.73 4.12 -10.75
CA ALA A 96 -28.60 5.29 -10.63
C ALA A 96 -29.89 5.19 -11.46
N GLY A 97 -29.89 4.45 -12.58
CA GLY A 97 -31.10 4.19 -13.36
C GLY A 97 -32.12 3.25 -12.67
N VAL A 98 -31.69 2.47 -11.67
CA VAL A 98 -32.52 1.48 -10.96
C VAL A 98 -33.11 2.04 -9.67
N PHE A 99 -32.41 2.93 -8.97
CA PHE A 99 -32.78 3.42 -7.63
C PHE A 99 -33.39 4.83 -7.59
N GLY A 100 -33.47 5.51 -8.74
CA GLY A 100 -34.00 6.86 -8.86
C GLY A 100 -32.96 7.94 -8.51
N THR A 101 -33.06 9.08 -9.17
CA THR A 101 -32.11 10.20 -9.04
C THR A 101 -32.58 11.31 -8.12
N SER A 102 -33.70 11.11 -7.42
CA SER A 102 -34.24 12.14 -6.54
C SER A 102 -33.25 12.52 -5.45
N ALA A 103 -33.09 13.82 -5.22
CA ALA A 103 -32.00 14.37 -4.41
C ALA A 103 -31.94 13.79 -2.98
N TRP A 104 -33.08 13.52 -2.34
CA TRP A 104 -33.13 12.92 -1.00
C TRP A 104 -32.64 11.46 -0.95
N ILE A 105 -32.81 10.70 -2.04
CA ILE A 105 -32.31 9.32 -2.15
C ILE A 105 -30.78 9.36 -2.26
N VAL A 106 -30.26 10.25 -3.11
CA VAL A 106 -28.81 10.40 -3.32
C VAL A 106 -28.12 10.82 -2.02
N ASP A 107 -28.67 11.80 -1.29
CA ASP A 107 -28.13 12.22 0.01
C ASP A 107 -28.10 11.05 1.01
N GLY A 108 -29.20 10.30 1.12
CA GLY A 108 -29.25 9.13 1.99
C GLY A 108 -28.23 8.05 1.62
N TRP A 109 -27.99 7.81 0.32
CA TRP A 109 -26.94 6.89 -0.13
C TRP A 109 -25.54 7.37 0.23
N LEU A 110 -25.24 8.66 0.08
CA LEU A 110 -23.94 9.22 0.44
C LEU A 110 -23.63 9.02 1.94
N ASP A 111 -24.63 9.26 2.80
CA ASP A 111 -24.52 9.03 4.25
C ASP A 111 -24.34 7.54 4.57
N ILE A 112 -25.12 6.66 3.94
CA ILE A 112 -25.00 5.20 4.16
C ILE A 112 -23.62 4.70 3.71
N MET A 113 -23.12 5.15 2.56
CA MET A 113 -21.83 4.72 2.02
C MET A 113 -20.67 5.18 2.91
N THR A 114 -20.71 6.42 3.40
CA THR A 114 -19.69 6.94 4.32
C THR A 114 -19.73 6.24 5.67
N LEU A 115 -20.91 6.07 6.29
CA LEU A 115 -21.05 5.34 7.56
C LEU A 115 -20.62 3.88 7.44
N CYS A 116 -20.99 3.18 6.37
CA CYS A 116 -20.50 1.83 6.09
C CYS A 116 -18.98 1.81 5.96
N GLY A 117 -18.41 2.79 5.25
CA GLY A 117 -16.97 2.97 5.10
C GLY A 117 -16.25 3.16 6.44
N ILE A 118 -16.78 4.02 7.32
CA ILE A 118 -16.27 4.24 8.69
C ILE A 118 -16.28 2.93 9.49
N CYS A 119 -17.39 2.19 9.48
CA CYS A 119 -17.50 0.94 10.21
C CYS A 119 -16.51 -0.13 9.70
N LEU A 120 -16.44 -0.33 8.38
CA LEU A 120 -15.55 -1.34 7.77
C LEU A 120 -14.07 -1.01 7.98
N SER A 121 -13.68 0.25 7.75
CA SER A 121 -12.32 0.71 7.95
C SER A 121 -11.91 0.71 9.43
N GLY A 122 -12.82 1.08 10.34
CA GLY A 122 -12.62 1.00 11.78
C GLY A 122 -12.39 -0.43 12.27
N LEU A 123 -13.17 -1.40 11.79
CA LEU A 123 -12.92 -2.82 12.06
C LEU A 123 -11.56 -3.26 11.52
N GLY A 124 -11.17 -2.76 10.34
CA GLY A 124 -9.85 -3.01 9.75
C GLY A 124 -8.69 -2.58 10.64
N VAL A 125 -8.78 -1.38 11.23
CA VAL A 125 -7.78 -0.85 12.17
C VAL A 125 -7.63 -1.73 13.43
N LEU A 126 -8.75 -2.29 13.91
CA LEU A 126 -8.77 -3.16 15.10
C LEU A 126 -8.25 -4.59 14.83
N GLY A 127 -7.78 -4.89 13.62
CA GLY A 127 -7.28 -6.21 13.24
C GLY A 127 -8.31 -7.09 12.55
N GLY A 128 -9.49 -6.56 12.22
CA GLY A 128 -10.50 -7.24 11.40
C GLY A 128 -10.29 -7.06 9.88
N ALA A 129 -9.14 -6.51 9.47
CA ALA A 129 -8.87 -6.21 8.08
C ALA A 129 -8.69 -7.50 7.27
N SER A 130 -9.63 -7.72 6.36
CA SER A 130 -9.62 -8.81 5.38
C SER A 130 -9.63 -8.24 3.97
N THR A 131 -9.27 -9.08 2.98
CA THR A 131 -9.43 -8.74 1.56
C THR A 131 -10.83 -8.19 1.26
N LEU A 132 -11.88 -8.83 1.80
CA LEU A 132 -13.26 -8.40 1.59
C LEU A 132 -13.53 -7.01 2.18
N SER A 133 -13.06 -6.73 3.40
CA SER A 133 -13.25 -5.42 4.02
C SER A 133 -12.56 -4.30 3.24
N LEU A 134 -11.35 -4.53 2.73
CA LEU A 134 -10.60 -3.55 1.96
C LEU A 134 -11.17 -3.37 0.54
N VAL A 135 -11.63 -4.45 -0.11
CA VAL A 135 -12.35 -4.35 -1.39
C VAL A 135 -13.65 -3.56 -1.21
N ALA A 136 -14.39 -3.83 -0.14
CA ALA A 136 -15.61 -3.06 0.17
C ALA A 136 -15.29 -1.58 0.41
N CYS A 137 -14.26 -1.27 1.20
CA CYS A 137 -13.79 0.12 1.38
C CYS A 137 -13.39 0.76 0.06
N PHE A 138 -12.66 0.03 -0.81
CA PHE A 138 -12.27 0.51 -2.13
C PHE A 138 -13.47 0.85 -3.00
N ILE A 139 -14.48 -0.04 -3.09
CA ILE A 139 -15.68 0.18 -3.90
C ILE A 139 -16.47 1.38 -3.37
N LEU A 140 -16.66 1.46 -2.05
CA LEU A 140 -17.36 2.58 -1.42
C LEU A 140 -16.62 3.89 -1.68
N TYR A 141 -15.30 3.94 -1.45
CA TYR A 141 -14.50 5.13 -1.63
C TYR A 141 -14.42 5.56 -3.09
N ALA A 142 -14.23 4.61 -4.03
CA ALA A 142 -14.22 4.90 -5.46
C ALA A 142 -15.55 5.51 -5.93
N SER A 143 -16.67 4.99 -5.41
CA SER A 143 -17.99 5.53 -5.71
C SER A 143 -18.15 6.97 -5.21
N LEU A 144 -17.66 7.27 -4.00
CA LEU A 144 -17.67 8.62 -3.45
C LEU A 144 -16.74 9.56 -4.23
N VAL A 145 -15.56 9.11 -4.64
CA VAL A 145 -14.61 9.91 -5.45
C VAL A 145 -15.24 10.31 -6.78
N VAL A 146 -15.93 9.37 -7.46
CA VAL A 146 -16.67 9.65 -8.70
C VAL A 146 -17.86 10.59 -8.44
N ALA A 147 -18.58 10.41 -7.34
CA ALA A 147 -19.70 11.30 -6.98
C ALA A 147 -19.24 12.71 -6.60
N GLY A 148 -18.04 12.84 -6.03
CA GLY A 148 -17.45 14.11 -5.60
C GLY A 148 -16.93 14.99 -6.74
N GLN A 149 -16.94 14.52 -7.99
CA GLN A 149 -16.66 15.30 -9.20
C GLN A 149 -15.34 16.08 -9.06
N SER A 150 -15.34 17.39 -9.35
CA SER A 150 -14.16 18.25 -9.30
C SER A 150 -13.51 18.35 -7.91
N PHE A 151 -14.21 18.01 -6.82
CA PHE A 151 -13.65 18.08 -5.48
C PHE A 151 -12.71 16.91 -5.15
N THR A 152 -12.93 15.73 -5.76
CA THR A 152 -12.18 14.49 -5.48
C THR A 152 -11.48 13.89 -6.70
N GLU A 153 -11.98 14.09 -7.93
CA GLU A 153 -11.38 13.49 -9.14
C GLU A 153 -9.98 14.06 -9.49
N GLY A 154 -9.63 15.24 -8.97
CA GLY A 154 -8.36 15.92 -9.27
C GLY A 154 -7.27 15.76 -8.21
N PHE A 155 -7.56 15.15 -7.06
CA PHE A 155 -6.62 15.12 -5.94
C PHE A 155 -5.76 13.85 -5.96
N GLU A 156 -4.44 14.02 -6.07
CA GLU A 156 -3.47 12.91 -6.16
C GLU A 156 -3.57 11.94 -4.97
N GLY A 157 -3.96 12.45 -3.79
CA GLY A 157 -4.13 11.64 -2.59
C GLY A 157 -5.23 10.57 -2.70
N ASP A 158 -6.34 10.89 -3.38
CA ASP A 158 -7.49 9.98 -3.48
C ASP A 158 -7.22 8.86 -4.49
N THR A 159 -6.59 9.22 -5.61
CA THR A 159 -6.14 8.25 -6.61
C THR A 159 -5.10 7.29 -6.02
N LEU A 160 -4.13 7.81 -5.27
CA LEU A 160 -3.12 6.99 -4.62
C LEU A 160 -3.73 6.06 -3.55
N LEU A 161 -4.66 6.57 -2.72
CA LEU A 161 -5.33 5.76 -1.71
C LEU A 161 -6.12 4.62 -2.34
N LEU A 162 -6.82 4.85 -3.46
CA LEU A 162 -7.53 3.81 -4.20
C LEU A 162 -6.58 2.75 -4.77
N GLU A 163 -5.50 3.17 -5.42
CA GLU A 163 -4.52 2.26 -6.01
C GLU A 163 -3.85 1.38 -4.94
N VAL A 164 -3.33 2.00 -3.89
CA VAL A 164 -2.66 1.26 -2.81
C VAL A 164 -3.67 0.48 -1.98
N GLY A 165 -4.89 0.97 -1.82
CA GLY A 165 -5.97 0.27 -1.15
C GLY A 165 -6.37 -1.02 -1.85
N LEU A 166 -6.42 -1.02 -3.18
CA LEU A 166 -6.64 -2.24 -3.97
C LEU A 166 -5.46 -3.21 -3.83
N LEU A 167 -4.21 -2.72 -3.91
CA LEU A 167 -3.03 -3.56 -3.72
C LEU A 167 -2.97 -4.15 -2.30
N ALA A 168 -3.32 -3.38 -1.28
CA ALA A 168 -3.44 -3.84 0.10
C ALA A 168 -4.52 -4.91 0.25
N ALA A 169 -5.66 -4.77 -0.44
CA ALA A 169 -6.71 -5.79 -0.45
C ALA A 169 -6.23 -7.11 -1.05
N LEU A 170 -5.46 -7.05 -2.15
CA LEU A 170 -4.85 -8.22 -2.80
C LEU A 170 -3.74 -8.85 -1.95
N TRP A 171 -3.10 -8.07 -1.07
CA TRP A 171 -2.06 -8.55 -0.18
C TRP A 171 -2.60 -9.11 1.14
N ALA A 172 -3.75 -8.61 1.59
CA ALA A 172 -4.42 -9.00 2.83
C ALA A 172 -4.82 -10.48 2.83
N PRO A 173 -4.96 -11.09 4.03
CA PRO A 173 -5.55 -12.42 4.15
C PRO A 173 -7.03 -12.41 3.73
N ALA A 174 -7.46 -13.51 3.09
CA ALA A 174 -8.81 -13.63 2.52
C ALA A 174 -9.93 -13.58 3.58
N LEU A 175 -9.64 -14.10 4.77
CA LEU A 175 -10.52 -14.03 5.94
C LEU A 175 -9.69 -13.54 7.13
N PRO A 176 -10.29 -12.82 8.09
CA PRO A 176 -9.62 -12.50 9.34
C PRO A 176 -9.44 -13.82 10.10
N SER A 177 -8.26 -14.42 9.98
CA SER A 177 -7.96 -15.67 10.66
C SER A 177 -7.69 -15.39 12.13
N LEU A 178 -8.56 -15.89 13.01
CA LEU A 178 -8.29 -15.97 14.45
C LEU A 178 -7.16 -16.97 14.77
N HIS A 179 -6.78 -17.82 13.82
CA HIS A 179 -5.84 -18.92 13.99
C HIS A 179 -4.86 -19.01 12.80
N GLY A 180 -3.89 -18.09 12.77
CA GLY A 180 -2.46 -18.35 12.52
C GLY A 180 -1.97 -19.03 11.23
N ALA A 181 -2.82 -19.43 10.29
CA ALA A 181 -2.40 -20.02 9.02
C ALA A 181 -2.79 -19.12 7.85
N ASP A 182 -2.15 -17.95 7.77
CA ASP A 182 -2.32 -17.06 6.63
C ASP A 182 -1.53 -17.55 5.42
N ARG A 183 -2.06 -17.28 4.23
CA ARG A 183 -1.32 -17.48 2.98
C ARG A 183 -0.02 -16.68 3.02
N PRO A 184 1.09 -17.23 2.50
CA PRO A 184 2.34 -16.49 2.39
C PRO A 184 2.14 -15.23 1.54
N ALA A 185 2.77 -14.14 1.95
CA ALA A 185 2.71 -12.85 1.25
C ALA A 185 3.12 -13.01 -0.22
N SER A 186 2.22 -12.64 -1.15
CA SER A 186 2.49 -12.80 -2.59
C SER A 186 3.62 -11.89 -3.05
N SER A 187 4.70 -12.48 -3.57
CA SER A 187 5.83 -11.76 -4.15
C SER A 187 5.44 -10.86 -5.33
N MET A 188 4.38 -11.23 -6.06
CA MET A 188 3.86 -10.42 -7.17
C MET A 188 3.21 -9.13 -6.66
N VAL A 189 2.42 -9.20 -5.59
CA VAL A 189 1.78 -8.01 -5.00
C VAL A 189 2.85 -7.10 -4.37
N LEU A 190 3.87 -7.67 -3.73
CA LEU A 190 5.01 -6.92 -3.23
C LEU A 190 5.76 -6.18 -4.35
N LEU A 191 5.95 -6.81 -5.52
CA LEU A 191 6.51 -6.15 -6.69
C LEU A 191 5.61 -4.98 -7.15
N LEU A 192 4.29 -5.18 -7.21
CA LEU A 192 3.34 -4.12 -7.57
C LEU A 192 3.38 -2.95 -6.59
N LEU A 193 3.48 -3.21 -5.28
CA LEU A 193 3.62 -2.16 -4.26
C LEU A 193 4.93 -1.37 -4.45
N ARG A 194 6.03 -2.04 -4.80
CA ARG A 194 7.30 -1.36 -5.13
C ARG A 194 7.20 -0.54 -6.41
N LEU A 195 6.52 -1.05 -7.43
CA LEU A 195 6.26 -0.32 -8.67
C LEU A 195 5.34 0.89 -8.44
N ALA A 196 4.37 0.78 -7.54
CA ALA A 196 3.53 1.90 -7.14
C ALA A 196 4.34 2.99 -6.41
N LEU A 197 5.23 2.61 -5.49
CA LEU A 197 6.14 3.54 -4.83
C LEU A 197 7.14 4.19 -5.81
N PHE A 198 7.70 3.39 -6.74
CA PHE A 198 8.52 3.89 -7.83
C PHE A 198 7.76 4.94 -8.65
N LYS A 199 6.54 4.60 -9.08
CA LYS A 199 5.68 5.47 -9.89
C LYS A 199 5.39 6.78 -9.17
N VAL A 200 4.96 6.73 -7.91
CA VAL A 200 4.54 7.94 -7.19
C VAL A 200 5.72 8.91 -6.97
N LEU A 201 6.90 8.39 -6.63
CA LEU A 201 8.10 9.20 -6.44
C LEU A 201 8.62 9.77 -7.78
N LEU A 202 8.66 8.94 -8.83
CA LEU A 202 9.11 9.38 -10.15
C LEU A 202 8.16 10.44 -10.74
N MET A 203 6.85 10.21 -10.68
CA MET A 203 5.86 11.18 -11.17
C MET A 203 5.91 12.47 -10.37
N GLY A 204 6.04 12.40 -9.04
CA GLY A 204 6.17 13.57 -8.18
C GLY A 204 7.39 14.42 -8.52
N GLY A 205 8.55 13.79 -8.76
CA GLY A 205 9.78 14.49 -9.15
C GLY A 205 9.71 15.05 -10.58
N CYS A 206 9.21 14.26 -11.53
CA CYS A 206 9.01 14.70 -12.92
C CYS A 206 8.03 15.87 -13.02
N ALA A 207 6.90 15.82 -12.32
CA ALA A 207 5.92 16.91 -12.33
C ALA A 207 6.55 18.24 -11.85
N LYS A 208 7.41 18.20 -10.84
CA LYS A 208 8.17 19.36 -10.36
C LYS A 208 9.18 19.85 -11.38
N MET A 209 9.94 18.94 -12.00
CA MET A 209 10.96 19.29 -12.99
C MET A 209 10.36 19.81 -14.30
N PHE A 210 9.22 19.28 -14.73
CA PHE A 210 8.55 19.65 -15.98
C PHE A 210 7.46 20.71 -15.78
N SER A 211 7.28 21.21 -14.56
CA SER A 211 6.38 22.32 -14.28
C SER A 211 6.73 23.54 -15.15
N PRO A 212 5.73 24.27 -15.66
CA PRO A 212 5.93 25.56 -16.33
C PRO A 212 6.63 26.58 -15.41
N ASP A 213 6.42 26.46 -14.10
CA ASP A 213 7.11 27.28 -13.12
C ASP A 213 8.57 26.83 -12.97
N HIS A 214 9.50 27.76 -13.19
CA HIS A 214 10.93 27.52 -13.11
C HIS A 214 11.46 27.46 -11.67
N SER A 215 10.63 27.72 -10.65
CA SER A 215 11.04 27.72 -9.24
C SER A 215 11.70 26.42 -8.77
N TRP A 216 11.24 25.26 -9.25
CA TRP A 216 11.85 23.96 -8.94
C TRP A 216 13.24 23.80 -9.58
N ARG A 217 13.40 24.27 -10.83
CA ARG A 217 14.67 24.20 -11.56
C ARG A 217 15.70 25.19 -11.02
N HIS A 218 15.24 26.32 -10.49
CA HIS A 218 16.09 27.32 -9.84
C HIS A 218 16.29 27.09 -8.34
N LEU A 219 15.77 25.98 -7.80
CA LEU A 219 15.85 25.61 -6.38
C LEU A 219 15.21 26.63 -5.42
N THR A 220 14.30 27.47 -5.92
CA THR A 220 13.63 28.49 -5.12
C THR A 220 12.24 28.06 -4.63
N ALA A 221 11.73 26.89 -5.04
CA ALA A 221 10.37 26.43 -4.73
C ALA A 221 10.01 26.49 -3.23
N LEU A 222 10.93 26.10 -2.32
CA LEU A 222 10.64 26.12 -0.87
C LEU A 222 10.47 27.53 -0.27
N HIS A 223 10.86 28.60 -0.97
CA HIS A 223 10.62 29.98 -0.51
C HIS A 223 9.13 30.33 -0.48
N HIS A 224 8.35 29.73 -1.38
CA HIS A 224 6.92 29.98 -1.49
C HIS A 224 6.10 28.80 -0.99
N PHE A 225 6.64 27.59 -1.07
CA PHE A 225 5.95 26.34 -0.71
C PHE A 225 5.22 26.41 0.62
N TYR A 226 5.89 26.82 1.71
CA TYR A 226 5.30 26.86 3.05
C TYR A 226 4.21 27.92 3.21
N ALA A 227 4.28 29.01 2.42
CA ALA A 227 3.31 30.09 2.48
C ALA A 227 2.07 29.84 1.60
N THR A 228 2.20 29.06 0.53
CA THR A 228 1.13 28.80 -0.44
C THR A 228 0.37 27.51 -0.20
N GLN A 229 0.59 26.84 0.92
CA GLN A 229 -0.14 25.62 1.24
C GLN A 229 -1.60 25.92 1.59
N ALA A 230 -2.50 24.98 1.25
CA ALA A 230 -3.91 25.11 1.54
C ALA A 230 -4.21 25.15 3.05
N LEU A 231 -3.46 24.38 3.86
CA LEU A 231 -3.59 24.30 5.31
C LEU A 231 -2.20 24.21 5.96
N PRO A 232 -1.48 25.34 6.09
CA PRO A 232 -0.13 25.34 6.65
C PRO A 232 -0.16 24.96 8.13
N ALA A 233 0.69 24.01 8.53
CA ALA A 233 0.87 23.66 9.93
C ALA A 233 1.58 24.80 10.69
N PRO A 234 1.41 24.95 12.02
CA PRO A 234 2.09 26.00 12.79
C PRO A 234 3.62 26.08 12.57
N PRO A 235 4.36 24.97 12.39
CA PRO A 235 5.79 25.03 12.07
C PRO A 235 6.12 25.65 10.71
N ALA A 236 5.18 25.67 9.75
CA ALA A 236 5.39 26.16 8.39
C ALA A 236 5.99 27.57 8.36
N TRP A 237 5.55 28.43 9.28
CA TRP A 237 6.07 29.79 9.40
C TRP A 237 7.57 29.80 9.71
N TYR A 238 8.03 28.96 10.63
CA TYR A 238 9.45 28.86 10.98
C TYR A 238 10.29 28.29 9.83
N PHE A 239 9.75 27.30 9.11
CA PHE A 239 10.42 26.75 7.91
C PHE A 239 10.55 27.81 6.81
N ALA A 240 9.54 28.67 6.64
CA ALA A 240 9.60 29.77 5.68
C ALA A 240 10.67 30.82 6.03
N GLN A 241 11.09 30.91 7.29
CA GLN A 241 12.14 31.85 7.75
C GLN A 241 13.55 31.25 7.70
N LEU A 242 13.73 30.01 7.22
CA LEU A 242 15.06 29.41 7.14
C LEU A 242 15.97 30.17 6.15
N PRO A 243 17.29 30.16 6.36
CA PRO A 243 18.22 30.81 5.44
C PRO A 243 18.09 30.27 4.02
N ASP A 244 18.29 31.14 3.02
CA ASP A 244 18.17 30.82 1.58
C ASP A 244 18.95 29.55 1.18
N ILE A 245 20.16 29.36 1.73
CA ILE A 245 20.95 28.15 1.46
C ILE A 245 20.27 26.87 1.93
N VAL A 246 19.60 26.90 3.08
CA VAL A 246 18.89 25.73 3.64
C VAL A 246 17.67 25.42 2.78
N LEU A 247 16.93 26.44 2.34
CA LEU A 247 15.77 26.27 1.46
C LEU A 247 16.17 25.70 0.09
N ARG A 248 17.25 26.20 -0.52
CA ARG A 248 17.76 25.67 -1.80
C ARG A 248 18.26 24.25 -1.70
N LEU A 249 19.03 23.94 -0.65
CA LEU A 249 19.48 22.57 -0.36
C LEU A 249 18.28 21.65 -0.08
N GLY A 250 17.24 22.15 0.58
CA GLY A 250 15.99 21.44 0.80
C GLY A 250 15.31 21.05 -0.51
N VAL A 251 15.17 21.97 -1.47
CA VAL A 251 14.61 21.66 -2.80
C VAL A 251 15.46 20.61 -3.52
N ALA A 252 16.79 20.76 -3.50
CA ALA A 252 17.70 19.81 -4.14
C ALA A 252 17.59 18.41 -3.52
N LEU A 253 17.55 18.31 -2.19
CA LEU A 253 17.36 17.04 -1.48
C LEU A 253 16.00 16.43 -1.78
N PHE A 254 14.94 17.24 -1.87
CA PHE A 254 13.59 16.81 -2.22
C PHE A 254 13.57 16.11 -3.59
N LEU A 255 14.10 16.79 -4.60
CA LEU A 255 14.18 16.26 -5.97
C LEU A 255 15.12 15.05 -6.05
N ALA A 256 16.24 15.07 -5.32
CA ALA A 256 17.18 13.95 -5.30
C ALA A 256 16.55 12.71 -4.68
N VAL A 257 15.81 12.83 -3.57
CA VAL A 257 15.12 11.70 -2.95
C VAL A 257 14.02 11.18 -3.88
N GLU A 258 13.16 12.04 -4.44
CA GLU A 258 12.10 11.58 -5.35
C GLU A 258 12.64 10.89 -6.62
N LEU A 259 13.64 11.50 -7.28
CA LEU A 259 14.18 10.98 -8.55
C LEU A 259 15.21 9.87 -8.34
N CYS A 260 16.19 10.03 -7.46
CA CYS A 260 17.21 8.99 -7.28
C CYS A 260 16.63 7.78 -6.53
N ALA A 261 15.83 8.00 -5.48
CA ALA A 261 15.28 6.87 -4.72
C ALA A 261 14.29 6.06 -5.55
N SER A 262 13.53 6.69 -6.47
CA SER A 262 12.66 5.94 -7.40
C SER A 262 13.47 4.94 -8.23
N PHE A 263 14.52 5.35 -8.95
CA PHE A 263 15.34 4.39 -9.71
C PHE A 263 16.04 3.35 -8.83
N LEU A 264 16.46 3.72 -7.61
CA LEU A 264 17.08 2.77 -6.68
C LEU A 264 16.10 1.71 -6.15
N ILE A 265 14.78 1.96 -6.15
CA ILE A 265 13.77 0.93 -5.84
C ILE A 265 13.84 -0.23 -6.85
N LEU A 266 14.21 0.03 -8.11
CA LEU A 266 14.39 -1.03 -9.10
C LEU A 266 15.60 -1.92 -8.80
N LEU A 267 16.57 -1.41 -8.01
CA LEU A 267 17.70 -2.18 -7.45
C LEU A 267 17.35 -2.84 -6.10
N ALA A 268 16.06 -3.11 -5.87
CA ALA A 268 15.52 -3.76 -4.67
C ALA A 268 16.19 -5.06 -4.16
N PRO A 269 16.93 -5.90 -4.92
CA PRO A 269 17.57 -7.08 -4.31
C PRO A 269 18.53 -6.76 -3.16
N LEU A 270 19.15 -5.58 -3.13
CA LEU A 270 20.11 -5.20 -2.09
C LEU A 270 19.39 -4.67 -0.84
N ARG A 271 19.44 -5.45 0.26
CA ARG A 271 18.77 -5.11 1.53
C ARG A 271 19.19 -3.75 2.09
N GLY A 272 20.49 -3.43 2.06
CA GLY A 272 20.99 -2.14 2.54
C GLY A 272 20.40 -0.95 1.79
N VAL A 273 20.25 -1.08 0.46
CA VAL A 273 19.67 -0.04 -0.39
C VAL A 273 18.19 0.17 -0.04
N ARG A 274 17.43 -0.90 0.18
CA ARG A 274 16.01 -0.81 0.58
C ARG A 274 15.82 -0.02 1.88
N VAL A 275 16.62 -0.31 2.91
CA VAL A 275 16.53 0.37 4.20
C VAL A 275 16.90 1.86 4.06
N TRP A 276 17.95 2.17 3.30
CA TRP A 276 18.32 3.55 3.01
C TRP A 276 17.23 4.34 2.27
N ILE A 277 16.60 3.74 1.25
CA ILE A 277 15.48 4.35 0.54
C ILE A 277 14.30 4.58 1.49
N ALA A 278 13.93 3.58 2.28
CA ALA A 278 12.84 3.69 3.25
C ALA A 278 13.10 4.84 4.22
N ALA A 279 14.30 4.91 4.79
CA ALA A 279 14.70 6.00 5.70
C ALA A 279 14.65 7.36 5.00
N ALA A 280 15.18 7.49 3.78
CA ALA A 280 15.18 8.74 3.03
C ALA A 280 13.76 9.22 2.69
N VAL A 281 12.90 8.32 2.19
CA VAL A 281 11.51 8.65 1.85
C VAL A 281 10.72 9.02 3.11
N VAL A 282 10.81 8.23 4.19
CA VAL A 282 10.11 8.52 5.44
C VAL A 282 10.58 9.85 6.04
N SER A 283 11.88 10.12 6.04
CA SER A 283 12.43 11.40 6.53
C SER A 283 11.91 12.58 5.72
N LEU A 284 11.87 12.43 4.38
CA LEU A 284 11.34 13.47 3.50
C LEU A 284 9.86 13.74 3.79
N GLN A 285 9.03 12.70 3.85
CA GLN A 285 7.60 12.83 4.13
C GLN A 285 7.35 13.41 5.53
N ALA A 286 8.17 13.07 6.53
CA ALA A 286 8.08 13.66 7.87
C ALA A 286 8.36 15.17 7.86
N VAL A 287 9.39 15.62 7.15
CA VAL A 287 9.68 17.07 7.01
C VAL A 287 8.52 17.80 6.35
N VAL A 288 7.93 17.22 5.30
CA VAL A 288 6.75 17.80 4.64
C VAL A 288 5.56 17.85 5.58
N ALA A 289 5.29 16.78 6.31
CA ALA A 289 4.16 16.70 7.23
C ALA A 289 4.29 17.72 8.38
N VAL A 290 5.49 17.93 8.92
CA VAL A 290 5.72 18.94 9.97
C VAL A 290 5.59 20.35 9.41
N GLY A 291 6.13 20.60 8.21
CA GLY A 291 6.09 21.91 7.57
C GLY A 291 4.75 22.25 6.92
N GLY A 292 3.87 21.27 6.71
CA GLY A 292 2.69 21.46 5.87
C GLY A 292 1.42 20.68 6.22
N GLY A 293 1.45 19.94 7.31
CA GLY A 293 0.34 19.10 7.73
C GLY A 293 0.41 17.69 7.14
N LEU A 294 -0.03 16.72 7.93
CA LEU A 294 -0.07 15.32 7.52
C LEU A 294 -1.36 15.03 6.75
N GLY A 295 -1.31 15.15 5.42
CA GLY A 295 -2.35 14.62 4.54
C GLY A 295 -2.27 13.09 4.39
N TRP A 296 -3.37 12.43 4.01
CA TRP A 296 -3.37 10.98 3.77
C TRP A 296 -2.43 10.56 2.63
N TYR A 297 -2.19 11.43 1.64
CA TYR A 297 -1.17 11.19 0.61
C TYR A 297 0.20 10.87 1.24
N HIS A 298 0.69 11.74 2.13
CA HIS A 298 1.99 11.55 2.81
C HIS A 298 1.98 10.28 3.68
N ALA A 299 0.88 10.00 4.37
CA ALA A 299 0.73 8.79 5.16
C ALA A 299 0.80 7.52 4.28
N VAL A 300 0.13 7.49 3.13
CA VAL A 300 0.14 6.36 2.20
C VAL A 300 1.54 6.14 1.61
N VAL A 301 2.27 7.20 1.25
CA VAL A 301 3.66 7.09 0.76
C VAL A 301 4.58 6.53 1.84
N VAL A 302 4.44 6.97 3.10
CA VAL A 302 5.19 6.41 4.24
C VAL A 302 4.87 4.93 4.45
N LEU A 303 3.58 4.57 4.44
CA LEU A 303 3.14 3.18 4.59
C LEU A 303 3.69 2.30 3.46
N LEU A 304 3.64 2.76 2.20
CA LEU A 304 4.25 2.06 1.08
C LEU A 304 5.75 1.84 1.30
N ALA A 305 6.50 2.90 1.63
CA ALA A 305 7.94 2.84 1.82
C ALA A 305 8.32 1.86 2.94
N VAL A 306 7.64 1.94 4.08
CA VAL A 306 7.90 1.08 5.23
C VAL A 306 7.53 -0.37 4.91
N SER A 307 6.36 -0.64 4.36
CA SER A 307 5.87 -2.01 4.17
C SER A 307 6.50 -2.74 2.97
N CYS A 308 6.85 -2.07 1.87
CA CYS A 308 7.39 -2.77 0.71
C CYS A 308 8.93 -2.93 0.72
N LEU A 309 9.63 -2.13 1.53
CA LEU A 309 11.10 -2.10 1.59
C LEU A 309 11.67 -2.78 2.84
N LEU A 310 10.99 -2.71 3.99
CA LEU A 310 11.42 -3.36 5.23
C LEU A 310 10.91 -4.80 5.28
N ASP A 311 11.83 -5.72 5.53
CA ASP A 311 11.56 -7.13 5.81
C ASP A 311 11.34 -7.34 7.31
N ASP A 312 10.75 -8.48 7.71
CA ASP A 312 10.48 -8.77 9.12
C ASP A 312 11.77 -8.81 9.97
N ALA A 313 12.91 -9.12 9.35
CA ALA A 313 14.21 -9.04 10.01
C ALA A 313 14.64 -7.60 10.34
N ALA A 314 14.24 -6.60 9.53
CA ALA A 314 14.47 -5.19 9.85
C ALA A 314 13.53 -4.74 10.99
N TRP A 315 12.28 -5.21 10.98
CA TRP A 315 11.35 -5.01 12.08
C TRP A 315 11.82 -5.63 13.38
N GLY A 316 12.40 -6.83 13.34
CA GLY A 316 12.97 -7.49 14.51
C GLY A 316 14.09 -6.67 15.18
N ALA A 317 14.89 -5.95 14.41
CA ALA A 317 15.89 -5.03 14.95
C ALA A 317 15.26 -3.82 15.64
N VAL A 318 14.22 -3.22 15.05
CA VAL A 318 13.49 -2.08 15.61
C VAL A 318 12.75 -2.46 16.90
N LEU A 319 12.09 -3.62 16.91
CA LEU A 319 11.37 -4.13 18.09
C LEU A 319 12.32 -4.43 19.24
N ARG A 320 13.49 -5.02 18.97
CA ARG A 320 14.53 -5.24 19.99
C ARG A 320 15.08 -3.94 20.57
N LEU A 321 15.22 -2.88 19.76
CA LEU A 321 15.64 -1.56 20.25
C LEU A 321 14.56 -0.91 21.13
N ARG A 322 13.27 -1.14 20.84
CA ARG A 322 12.17 -0.69 21.71
C ARG A 322 12.23 -1.36 23.07
N ASP A 323 12.44 -2.67 23.09
CA ASP A 323 12.48 -3.45 24.34
C ASP A 323 13.75 -3.13 25.16
N ALA A 324 14.85 -2.74 24.49
CA ALA A 324 16.08 -2.30 25.15
C ALA A 324 16.04 -0.84 25.67
N GLY A 325 15.24 0.04 25.05
CA GLY A 325 15.06 1.43 25.48
C GLY A 325 13.90 1.65 26.48
N GLY A 326 13.12 0.60 26.74
CA GLY A 326 12.04 0.57 27.74
C GLY A 326 12.41 -0.07 29.07
N ALA A 327 13.67 -0.49 29.25
CA ALA A 327 14.25 -0.99 30.50
C ALA A 327 15.14 0.09 31.14
#